data_AF-A0A7D7VII8-F1
#
_entry.id   AF-A0A7D7VII8-F1
#
_cell.length_a   1.000
_cell.length_b   1.000
_cell.length_c   1.000
_cell.angle_alpha   90.00
_cell.angle_beta   90.00
_cell.angle_gamma   90.00
#
_symmetry.space_group_name_H-M   'P 1'
#
loop_
_entity.id
_entity.type
_entity.pdbx_description
1 polymer ?
#
loop_
_entity_poly.entity_id
_entity_poly.type
_entity_poly.pdbx_seq_one_letter_code
_entity_poly.pdbx_strand_id
1 'polypeptide(L)'
;MQATEKALINFFEQVALKNKALLTQIEIEQSFDIDNKRWQFTLPNLHSFLQNQNNVFSSVDYLTFRNILYNSPINQTVKIHGAEINISDNQAKVDKSRYALIWNNKVN
;
A
#
# COMPACT_ATOMS: atom_id res chain seq x y z
N MET A 1 8.51 16.63 0.40
CA MET A 1 7.72 15.72 1.27
C MET A 1 6.23 15.68 0.88
N GLN A 2 5.53 16.80 0.69
CA GLN A 2 4.09 16.79 0.35
C GLN A 2 3.73 16.01 -0.94
N ALA A 3 4.57 16.07 -1.98
CA ALA A 3 4.30 15.36 -3.24
C ALA A 3 4.36 13.83 -3.09
N THR A 4 5.33 13.32 -2.33
CA THR A 4 5.51 11.89 -2.05
C THR A 4 4.36 11.33 -1.23
N GLU A 5 3.97 12.05 -0.17
CA GLU A 5 2.80 11.70 0.64
C GLU A 5 1.53 11.66 -0.20
N LYS A 6 1.28 12.70 -1.00
CA LYS A 6 0.09 12.75 -1.87
C LYS A 6 0.08 11.61 -2.90
N ALA A 7 1.24 11.30 -3.49
CA ALA A 7 1.37 10.18 -4.41
C ALA A 7 1.10 8.84 -3.72
N LEU A 8 1.54 8.67 -2.47
CA LEU A 8 1.31 7.46 -1.68
C LEU A 8 -0.17 7.29 -1.32
N ILE A 9 -0.83 8.37 -0.89
CA ILE A 9 -2.27 8.37 -0.60
C ILE A 9 -3.06 8.01 -1.86
N ASN A 10 -2.77 8.66 -2.99
CA ASN A 10 -3.44 8.39 -4.26
C ASN A 10 -3.21 6.94 -4.72
N PHE A 11 -2.00 6.39 -4.54
CA PHE A 11 -1.71 4.99 -4.85
C PHE A 11 -2.62 4.05 -4.06
N PHE A 12 -2.68 4.19 -2.73
CA PHE A 12 -3.53 3.35 -1.89
C PHE A 12 -5.03 3.55 -2.16
N GLU A 13 -5.44 4.77 -2.50
CA GLU A 13 -6.81 5.06 -2.95
C GLU A 13 -7.17 4.29 -4.23
N GLN A 14 -6.29 4.29 -5.24
CA GLN A 14 -6.51 3.52 -6.46
C GLN A 14 -6.57 2.01 -6.20
N VAL A 15 -5.75 1.49 -5.28
CA VAL A 15 -5.84 0.09 -4.84
C VAL A 15 -7.18 -0.16 -4.14
N ALA A 16 -7.62 0.72 -3.23
CA ALA A 16 -8.90 0.60 -2.53
C ALA A 16 -10.09 0.59 -3.51
N LEU A 17 -10.04 1.42 -4.56
CA LEU A 17 -11.02 1.46 -5.64
C LEU A 17 -10.96 0.26 -6.61
N LYS A 18 -10.05 -0.69 -6.36
CA LYS A 18 -9.79 -1.84 -7.25
C LYS A 18 -9.52 -1.43 -8.68
N ASN A 19 -8.68 -0.41 -8.88
CA ASN A 19 -8.27 0.01 -10.22
C ASN A 19 -7.63 -1.17 -10.97
N LYS A 20 -8.28 -1.63 -12.04
CA LYS A 20 -7.90 -2.86 -12.75
C LYS A 20 -6.46 -2.83 -13.27
N ALA A 21 -6.04 -1.72 -13.86
CA ALA A 21 -4.69 -1.60 -14.43
C ALA A 21 -3.63 -1.70 -13.33
N LEU A 22 -3.87 -1.05 -12.19
CA LEU A 22 -2.98 -1.11 -11.04
C LEU A 22 -2.97 -2.50 -10.39
N LEU A 23 -4.13 -3.14 -10.23
CA LEU A 23 -4.19 -4.49 -9.65
C LEU A 23 -3.49 -5.51 -10.54
N THR A 24 -3.62 -5.42 -11.86
CA THR A 24 -2.86 -6.28 -12.78
C THR A 24 -1.36 -6.07 -12.65
N GLN A 25 -0.88 -4.83 -12.46
CA GLN A 25 0.55 -4.60 -12.18
C GLN A 25 0.99 -5.23 -10.86
N ILE A 26 0.16 -5.11 -9.82
CA ILE A 26 0.42 -5.73 -8.51
C ILE A 26 0.39 -7.27 -8.59
N GLU A 27 -0.53 -7.85 -9.38
CA GLU A 27 -0.66 -9.30 -9.59
C GLU A 27 0.54 -9.90 -10.33
N ILE A 28 1.20 -9.14 -11.21
CA ILE A 28 2.40 -9.59 -11.92
C ILE A 28 3.61 -9.66 -10.98
N GLU A 29 3.62 -8.86 -9.92
CA GLU A 29 4.70 -8.85 -8.93
C GLU A 29 4.60 -10.05 -7.99
N GLN A 30 5.53 -11.01 -8.13
CA GLN A 30 5.60 -12.21 -7.27
C GLN A 30 5.81 -11.88 -5.78
N SER A 31 6.23 -10.65 -5.49
CA SER A 31 6.48 -10.10 -4.17
C SER A 31 5.21 -9.80 -3.37
N PHE A 32 4.05 -9.80 -4.03
CA PHE A 32 2.75 -9.51 -3.46
C PHE A 32 1.83 -10.72 -3.52
N ASP A 33 0.96 -10.83 -2.53
CA ASP A 33 -0.08 -11.86 -2.48
C ASP A 33 -1.42 -11.13 -2.55
N ILE A 34 -2.13 -11.27 -3.65
CA ILE A 34 -3.38 -10.56 -3.92
C ILE A 34 -4.47 -11.57 -4.24
N ASP A 35 -5.59 -11.41 -3.54
CA ASP A 35 -6.81 -12.17 -3.77
C ASP A 35 -8.01 -11.21 -3.91
N ASN A 36 -9.20 -11.77 -4.17
CA ASN A 36 -10.41 -10.96 -4.38
C ASN A 36 -10.85 -10.11 -3.17
N LYS A 37 -10.35 -10.42 -1.97
CA LYS A 37 -10.76 -9.82 -0.69
C LYS A 37 -9.64 -9.03 -0.03
N ARG A 38 -8.38 -9.31 -0.32
CA ARG A 38 -7.24 -8.61 0.29
C ARG A 38 -6.01 -8.61 -0.61
N TRP A 39 -5.16 -7.61 -0.39
CA TRP A 39 -3.82 -7.54 -0.92
C TRP A 39 -2.82 -7.48 0.23
N GLN A 40 -1.91 -8.45 0.27
CA GLN A 40 -0.87 -8.57 1.27
C GLN A 40 0.49 -8.19 0.70
N PHE A 41 1.27 -7.46 1.50
CA PHE A 41 2.57 -6.95 1.13
C PHE A 41 3.46 -6.77 2.37
N THR A 42 4.77 -6.73 2.15
CA THR A 42 5.73 -6.24 3.15
C THR A 42 6.11 -4.80 2.79
N LEU A 43 6.51 -3.99 3.78
CA LEU A 43 6.92 -2.61 3.51
C LEU A 43 8.15 -2.50 2.59
N PRO A 44 9.18 -3.38 2.70
CA PRO A 44 10.30 -3.36 1.75
C PRO A 44 9.86 -3.62 0.30
N ASN A 45 9.02 -4.63 0.07
CA ASN A 45 8.53 -4.96 -1.28
C ASN A 45 7.70 -3.81 -1.85
N LEU A 46 6.83 -3.21 -1.03
CA LEU A 46 6.06 -2.04 -1.43
C LEU A 46 6.96 -0.84 -1.79
N HIS A 47 7.99 -0.59 -0.98
CA HIS A 47 8.93 0.50 -1.23
C HIS A 47 9.68 0.31 -2.56
N SER A 48 10.24 -0.88 -2.79
CA SER A 48 10.92 -1.19 -4.06
C SER A 48 9.99 -1.11 -5.26
N PHE A 49 8.75 -1.59 -5.15
CA PHE A 49 7.75 -1.46 -6.21
C PHE A 49 7.45 0.01 -6.54
N LEU A 50 7.19 0.83 -5.52
CA LEU A 50 6.89 2.26 -5.71
C LEU A 50 8.06 3.03 -6.31
N GLN A 51 9.30 2.69 -5.94
CA GLN A 51 10.51 3.27 -6.53
C GLN A 51 10.59 3.05 -8.05
N ASN A 52 10.12 1.90 -8.54
CA ASN A 52 10.10 1.58 -9.98
C ASN A 52 8.91 2.20 -10.71
N GLN A 53 7.78 2.41 -10.04
CA GLN A 53 6.55 2.90 -10.66
C GLN A 53 6.51 4.41 -10.85
N ASN A 54 7.12 5.19 -9.95
CA ASN A 54 7.02 6.64 -10.00
C ASN A 54 8.31 7.31 -9.56
N ASN A 55 8.79 8.23 -10.40
CA ASN A 55 10.02 8.98 -10.16
C ASN A 55 9.96 9.83 -8.87
N VAL A 56 8.76 10.11 -8.33
CA VAL A 56 8.60 10.78 -7.03
C VAL A 56 9.09 9.92 -5.85
N PHE A 57 9.12 8.60 -5.99
CA PHE A 57 9.63 7.68 -4.96
C PHE A 57 11.09 7.28 -5.17
N SER A 58 11.66 7.51 -6.35
CA SER A 58 13.03 7.05 -6.69
C SER A 58 14.10 7.59 -5.74
N SER A 59 13.93 8.83 -5.26
CA SER A 59 14.84 9.48 -4.32
C SER A 59 14.46 9.31 -2.83
N VAL A 60 13.40 8.54 -2.53
CA VAL A 60 12.89 8.38 -1.18
C VAL A 60 13.54 7.15 -0.54
N ASP A 61 14.32 7.36 0.51
CA ASP A 61 14.88 6.25 1.29
C ASP A 61 13.79 5.52 2.10
N TYR A 62 14.13 4.31 2.54
CA TYR A 62 13.17 3.45 3.24
C TYR A 62 12.69 4.05 4.58
N LEU A 63 13.55 4.81 5.28
CA LEU A 63 13.19 5.42 6.57
C LEU A 63 12.17 6.53 6.38
N THR A 64 12.39 7.41 5.40
CA THR A 64 11.49 8.49 5.02
C THR A 64 10.18 7.92 4.50
N PHE A 65 10.23 6.89 3.67
CA PHE A 65 9.03 6.17 3.21
C PHE A 65 8.17 5.69 4.39
N ARG A 66 8.78 5.00 5.37
CA ARG A 66 8.07 4.53 6.57
C ARG A 66 7.47 5.68 7.36
N ASN A 67 8.24 6.75 7.58
CA ASN A 67 7.75 7.92 8.31
C ASN A 67 6.55 8.57 7.61
N ILE A 68 6.57 8.67 6.29
CA ILE A 68 5.41 9.16 5.52
C ILE A 68 4.24 8.20 5.70
N LEU A 69 4.43 6.90 5.43
CA LEU A 69 3.36 5.89 5.52
C LEU A 69 2.62 5.91 6.86
N TYR A 70 3.34 6.02 7.98
CA TYR A 70 2.73 6.03 9.32
C TYR A 70 2.10 7.35 9.73
N ASN A 71 2.57 8.48 9.18
CA ASN A 71 2.02 9.80 9.49
C ASN A 71 0.94 10.24 8.49
N SER A 72 0.81 9.55 7.36
CA SER A 72 -0.18 9.86 6.35
C SER A 72 -1.57 9.32 6.69
N PRO A 73 -2.65 10.02 6.29
CA PRO A 73 -4.03 9.60 6.53
C PRO A 73 -4.48 8.43 5.63
N ILE A 74 -3.57 7.59 5.14
CA ILE A 74 -3.84 6.51 4.16
C ILE A 74 -4.95 5.59 4.68
N ASN A 75 -4.87 5.16 5.93
CA ASN A 75 -5.87 4.29 6.55
C ASN A 75 -7.27 4.94 6.58
N GLN A 76 -7.33 6.26 6.74
CA GLN A 76 -8.60 6.99 6.69
C GLN A 76 -9.11 7.08 5.25
N THR A 77 -8.23 7.39 4.29
CA THR A 77 -8.56 7.48 2.87
C THR A 77 -9.10 6.16 2.33
N VAL A 78 -8.42 5.03 2.55
CA VAL A 78 -8.88 3.73 2.03
C VAL A 78 -10.20 3.29 2.69
N LYS A 79 -10.44 3.70 3.95
CA LYS A 79 -11.66 3.39 4.69
C LYS A 79 -12.90 4.05 4.12
N ILE A 80 -12.77 5.24 3.54
CA ILE A 80 -13.85 5.91 2.79
C ILE A 80 -14.29 5.04 1.61
N HIS A 81 -13.37 4.30 1.01
CA HIS A 81 -13.61 3.43 -0.14
C HIS A 81 -13.90 1.97 0.26
N GLY A 82 -14.25 1.72 1.53
CA GLY A 82 -14.58 0.38 2.00
C GLY A 82 -13.36 -0.55 2.09
N ALA A 83 -12.16 -0.03 2.24
CA ALA A 83 -10.95 -0.84 2.47
C ALA A 83 -10.28 -0.49 3.81
N GLU A 84 -9.46 -1.38 4.35
CA GLU A 84 -8.69 -1.10 5.56
C GLU A 84 -7.30 -1.75 5.49
N ILE A 85 -6.28 -1.11 6.06
CA ILE A 85 -4.94 -1.70 6.14
C ILE A 85 -4.70 -2.18 7.57
N ASN A 86 -4.44 -3.47 7.70
CA ASN A 86 -4.14 -4.14 8.97
C ASN A 86 -2.80 -4.88 8.90
N ILE A 87 -2.23 -5.17 10.07
CA ILE A 87 -1.07 -6.06 10.16
C ILE A 87 -1.60 -7.50 10.20
N SER A 88 -1.35 -8.26 9.14
CA SER A 88 -1.80 -9.65 9.00
C SER A 88 -0.88 -10.66 9.69
N ASP A 89 0.41 -10.36 9.79
CA ASP A 89 1.41 -11.18 10.48
C ASP A 89 2.43 -10.25 11.13
N ASN A 90 2.43 -10.19 12.47
CA ASN A 90 3.33 -9.35 13.24
C ASN A 90 4.55 -10.14 13.70
N GLN A 91 5.67 -10.00 12.97
CA GLN A 91 6.93 -10.70 13.24
C GLN A 91 7.84 -9.93 14.23
N ALA A 92 7.29 -9.01 15.01
CA ALA A 92 7.99 -8.07 15.91
C ALA A 92 9.02 -7.13 15.22
N LYS A 93 9.24 -7.28 13.91
CA LYS A 93 10.07 -6.42 13.06
C LYS A 93 9.22 -5.92 11.90
N VAL A 94 9.04 -4.60 11.82
CA VAL A 94 8.18 -3.92 10.82
C VAL A 94 8.54 -4.29 9.38
N ASP A 95 9.83 -4.47 9.10
CA ASP A 95 10.39 -4.92 7.83
C ASP A 95 10.08 -6.38 7.48
N LYS A 96 9.72 -7.20 8.47
CA LYS A 96 9.33 -8.61 8.31
C LYS A 96 7.83 -8.84 8.46
N SER A 97 7.12 -7.90 9.08
CA SER A 97 5.68 -7.97 9.25
C SER A 97 4.96 -7.86 7.90
N ARG A 98 3.89 -8.63 7.74
CA ARG A 98 3.03 -8.55 6.56
C ARG A 98 1.84 -7.66 6.85
N TYR A 99 1.66 -6.68 5.99
CA TYR A 99 0.50 -5.81 5.97
C TYR A 99 -0.50 -6.36 4.96
N ALA A 100 -1.78 -6.09 5.22
CA ALA A 100 -2.85 -6.48 4.32
C ALA A 100 -3.83 -5.31 4.18
N LEU A 101 -4.08 -4.88 2.94
CA LEU A 101 -5.23 -4.06 2.59
C LEU A 101 -6.41 -5.00 2.33
N ILE A 102 -7.44 -4.92 3.15
CA ILE A 102 -8.65 -5.74 3.07
C ILE A 102 -9.76 -4.90 2.44
N TRP A 103 -10.32 -5.35 1.33
CA TRP A 103 -11.51 -4.75 0.75
C TRP A 103 -12.74 -5.30 1.47
N ASN A 104 -13.30 -4.47 2.34
CA ASN A 104 -14.55 -4.76 2.99
C ASN A 104 -15.68 -4.55 1.99
N ASN A 105 -16.37 -5.63 1.63
CA ASN A 105 -17.58 -5.62 0.80
C ASN A 105 -18.78 -4.92 1.48
N LYS A 106 -18.55 -3.92 2.34
CA LYS A 106 -19.62 -3.08 2.89
C LYS A 106 -20.13 -2.18 1.79
N VAL A 107 -20.97 -2.77 0.94
CA VAL A 107 -22.10 -2.10 0.32
C VAL A 107 -22.84 -1.45 1.48
N ASN A 108 -22.78 -0.13 1.56
CA ASN A 108 -23.72 0.64 2.35
C ASN A 108 -24.84 1.06 1.40
#